data_AF-A0A3C0BF09-F1
#
_entry.id   AF-A0A3C0BF09-F1
#
_cell.length_a   1.000
_cell.length_b   1.000
_cell.length_c   1.000
_cell.angle_alpha   90.00
_cell.angle_beta   90.00
_cell.angle_gamma   90.00
#
_symmetry.space_group_name_H-M   'P 1'
#
loop_
_entity.id
_entity.type
_entity.pdbx_description
1 polymer ?
#
loop_
_entity_poly.entity_id
_entity_poly.type
_entity_poly.pdbx_seq_one_letter_code
_entity_poly.pdbx_strand_id
1 'polypeptide(L)'
;MLPTSIKSNTVYSNLFDSEDYPDYYAPKSIEINAGVTLEPGVVIESGADVRFRFIGDDAFLNAEGTSAENIIFHGRDKVKGSWKALHLASNNANNKLNYVQILHAGSSEQSGQKTGLFIQSNRDTRVSIKNTTIAHSDGYGLYVDGDTGNITEFSNNNFSDN
;
A
#
# COMPACT_ATOMS: atom_id res chain seq x y z
N MET A 1 4.31 10.07 13.13
CA MET A 1 4.01 8.69 13.61
C MET A 1 2.58 8.33 13.23
N LEU A 2 2.36 7.18 12.60
CA LEU A 2 1.02 6.69 12.28
C LEU A 2 0.38 5.95 13.47
N PRO A 3 -0.96 6.03 13.63
CA PRO A 3 -1.68 5.28 14.66
C PRO A 3 -1.72 3.79 14.31
N THR A 4 -2.18 2.94 15.24
CA THR A 4 -2.45 1.53 14.96
C THR A 4 -3.85 1.27 14.42
N SER A 5 -4.72 2.29 14.41
CA SER A 5 -6.06 2.20 13.85
C SER A 5 -6.53 3.55 13.30
N ILE A 6 -7.25 3.53 12.18
CA ILE A 6 -7.89 4.69 11.56
C ILE A 6 -9.37 4.37 11.36
N LYS A 7 -10.25 5.13 12.01
CA LYS A 7 -11.71 4.91 12.05
C LYS A 7 -12.54 6.08 11.53
N SER A 8 -11.87 7.09 11.00
CA SER A 8 -12.47 8.26 10.36
C SER A 8 -11.62 8.64 9.17
N ASN A 9 -12.24 9.22 8.14
CA ASN A 9 -11.54 9.66 6.95
C ASN A 9 -10.39 10.59 7.34
N THR A 10 -9.19 10.26 6.88
CA THR A 10 -7.95 10.94 7.26
C THR A 10 -7.18 11.30 5.99
N VAL A 11 -6.66 12.52 5.95
CA VAL A 11 -5.76 13.00 4.89
C VAL A 11 -4.37 13.13 5.49
N TYR A 12 -3.35 12.60 4.81
CA TYR A 12 -1.96 12.77 5.15
C TYR A 12 -1.28 13.62 4.07
N SER A 13 -0.67 14.71 4.52
CA SER A 13 -0.01 15.71 3.67
C SER A 13 1.47 15.40 3.51
N ASN A 14 2.07 15.86 2.41
CA ASN A 14 3.52 15.87 2.26
C ASN A 14 4.13 16.87 3.27
N LEU A 15 5.07 16.43 4.11
CA LEU A 15 5.72 17.23 5.15
C LEU A 15 7.15 17.62 4.78
N PHE A 16 7.80 16.87 3.88
CA PHE A 16 9.19 17.08 3.48
C PHE A 16 9.34 17.05 1.95
N ASP A 17 10.03 18.04 1.40
CA ASP A 17 10.27 18.12 -0.05
C ASP A 17 11.15 16.97 -0.60
N SER A 18 11.91 16.30 0.25
CA SER A 18 12.86 15.26 -0.13
C SER A 18 12.38 13.88 0.31
N GLU A 19 12.30 12.96 -0.66
CA GLU A 19 11.91 11.56 -0.45
C GLU A 19 12.85 10.77 0.48
N ASP A 20 14.03 11.32 0.82
CA ASP A 20 14.95 10.72 1.78
C ASP A 20 14.45 10.82 3.22
N TYR A 21 13.52 11.74 3.49
CA TYR A 21 12.92 11.95 4.81
C TYR A 21 11.47 11.45 4.81
N PRO A 22 11.16 10.37 5.53
CA PRO A 22 9.79 9.90 5.60
C PRO A 22 8.91 10.89 6.37
N ASP A 23 7.79 11.29 5.78
CA ASP A 23 6.76 12.12 6.43
C ASP A 23 6.15 11.38 7.63
N TYR A 24 5.97 10.08 7.46
CA TYR A 24 5.30 9.25 8.43
C TYR A 24 6.04 7.93 8.66
N TYR A 25 6.08 7.52 9.92
CA TYR A 25 6.58 6.22 10.33
C TYR A 25 5.46 5.37 10.94
N ALA A 26 5.28 4.15 10.43
CA ALA A 26 4.41 3.13 10.98
C ALA A 26 5.21 2.15 11.84
N PRO A 27 5.20 2.27 13.18
CA PRO A 27 5.94 1.36 14.05
C PRO A 27 5.28 -0.01 14.24
N LYS A 28 4.00 -0.13 13.90
CA LYS A 28 3.14 -1.29 14.12
C LYS A 28 2.13 -1.39 12.98
N SER A 29 1.61 -2.60 12.77
CA SER A 29 0.50 -2.82 11.84
C SER A 29 -0.69 -1.90 12.14
N ILE A 30 -1.35 -1.45 11.07
CA ILE A 30 -2.44 -0.48 11.14
C ILE A 30 -3.70 -1.14 10.59
N GLU A 31 -4.78 -1.08 11.36
CA GLU A 31 -6.12 -1.46 10.91
C GLU A 31 -6.91 -0.22 10.50
N ILE A 32 -7.27 -0.16 9.22
CA ILE A 32 -7.90 1.00 8.59
C ILE A 32 -9.32 0.59 8.20
N ASN A 33 -10.30 1.15 8.90
CA ASN A 33 -11.73 0.88 8.69
C ASN A 33 -12.46 2.08 8.05
N ALA A 34 -11.72 3.09 7.60
CA ALA A 34 -12.22 4.31 6.97
C ALA A 34 -11.27 4.75 5.83
N GLY A 35 -11.56 5.87 5.18
CA GLY A 35 -10.74 6.40 4.10
C GLY A 35 -9.39 6.94 4.55
N VAL A 36 -8.33 6.61 3.82
CA VAL A 36 -7.04 7.31 3.87
C VAL A 36 -6.77 7.90 2.50
N THR A 37 -6.55 9.21 2.46
CA THR A 37 -6.04 9.93 1.29
C THR A 37 -4.61 10.36 1.57
N LEU A 38 -3.71 10.05 0.64
CA LEU A 38 -2.32 10.52 0.67
C LEU A 38 -2.15 11.59 -0.40
N GLU A 39 -1.66 12.76 -0.01
CA GLU A 39 -1.29 13.80 -0.99
C GLU A 39 -0.07 13.36 -1.82
N PRO A 40 0.11 13.89 -3.05
CA PRO A 40 1.31 13.62 -3.84
C PRO A 40 2.61 13.86 -3.07
N GLY A 41 3.61 13.00 -3.28
CA GLY A 41 4.92 13.11 -2.64
C GLY A 41 5.02 12.48 -1.24
N VAL A 42 3.92 12.03 -0.64
CA VAL A 42 3.96 11.42 0.71
C VAL A 42 4.85 10.18 0.75
N VAL A 43 5.76 10.14 1.73
CA VAL A 43 6.64 9.00 2.03
C VAL A 43 6.27 8.39 3.40
N ILE A 44 5.96 7.10 3.38
CA ILE A 44 5.64 6.29 4.56
C ILE A 44 6.70 5.22 4.75
N GLU A 45 7.45 5.34 5.85
CA GLU A 45 8.39 4.32 6.31
C GLU A 45 7.70 3.35 7.27
N SER A 46 7.98 2.05 7.10
CA SER A 46 7.38 0.98 7.90
C SER A 46 8.40 0.24 8.75
N GLY A 47 8.02 -0.07 9.99
CA GLY A 47 8.76 -0.98 10.85
C GLY A 47 8.67 -2.44 10.38
N ALA A 48 9.42 -3.31 11.07
CA ALA A 48 9.46 -4.73 10.79
C ALA A 48 8.08 -5.40 10.85
N ASP A 49 7.74 -6.22 9.85
CA ASP A 49 6.49 -6.99 9.74
C ASP A 49 5.19 -6.16 9.86
N VAL A 50 5.26 -4.86 9.56
CA VAL A 50 4.10 -3.97 9.57
C VAL A 50 3.22 -4.22 8.36
N ARG A 51 1.91 -4.36 8.60
CA ARG A 51 0.86 -4.43 7.56
C ARG A 51 -0.06 -3.21 7.64
N PHE A 52 -0.36 -2.60 6.50
CA PHE A 52 -1.46 -1.65 6.37
C PHE A 52 -2.68 -2.40 5.85
N ARG A 53 -3.70 -2.56 6.68
CA ARG A 53 -4.90 -3.34 6.33
C ARG A 53 -6.11 -2.45 6.20
N PHE A 54 -6.54 -2.22 4.97
CA PHE A 54 -7.78 -1.52 4.62
C PHE A 54 -8.91 -2.55 4.58
N ILE A 55 -9.84 -2.51 5.54
CA ILE A 55 -10.89 -3.52 5.68
C ILE A 55 -12.23 -2.93 6.10
N GLY A 56 -13.27 -3.32 5.36
CA GLY A 56 -14.65 -2.85 5.53
C GLY A 56 -15.09 -1.92 4.41
N ASP A 57 -16.39 -1.70 4.28
CA ASP A 57 -17.00 -1.00 3.13
C ASP A 57 -16.55 0.48 3.04
N ASP A 58 -16.32 1.11 4.19
CA ASP A 58 -15.86 2.50 4.29
C ASP A 58 -14.33 2.65 4.11
N ALA A 59 -13.59 1.54 4.13
CA ALA A 59 -12.14 1.58 4.03
C ALA A 59 -11.71 1.80 2.57
N PHE A 60 -10.81 2.75 2.36
CA PHE A 60 -10.15 2.92 1.07
C PHE A 60 -8.76 3.52 1.21
N LEU A 61 -7.89 3.21 0.25
CA LEU A 61 -6.64 3.94 0.03
C LEU A 61 -6.73 4.75 -1.25
N ASN A 62 -6.76 6.07 -1.12
CA ASN A 62 -6.64 6.98 -2.24
C ASN A 62 -5.22 7.56 -2.29
N ALA A 63 -4.36 6.97 -3.10
CA ALA A 63 -2.99 7.39 -3.34
C ALA A 63 -2.83 7.78 -4.81
N GLU A 64 -3.08 9.06 -5.11
CA GLU A 64 -2.99 9.64 -6.45
C GLU A 64 -1.83 10.64 -6.50
N GLY A 65 -0.60 10.12 -6.68
CA GLY A 65 0.59 10.94 -6.88
C GLY A 65 0.71 11.48 -8.31
N THR A 66 1.89 12.00 -8.64
CA THR A 66 2.23 12.48 -9.99
C THR A 66 3.53 11.87 -10.47
N SER A 67 3.86 12.07 -11.76
CA SER A 67 5.15 11.63 -12.30
C SER A 67 6.36 12.32 -11.66
N ALA A 68 6.16 13.49 -11.04
CA ALA A 68 7.20 14.23 -10.34
C ALA A 68 7.22 13.92 -8.83
N GLU A 69 6.08 13.54 -8.25
CA GLU A 69 5.89 13.38 -6.81
C GLU A 69 5.15 12.06 -6.57
N ASN A 70 5.92 10.97 -6.53
CA ASN A 70 5.36 9.66 -6.25
C ASN A 70 4.99 9.54 -4.77
N ILE A 71 3.99 8.72 -4.46
CA ILE A 71 3.69 8.33 -3.08
C ILE A 71 4.47 7.03 -2.78
N ILE A 72 5.26 7.01 -1.71
CA ILE A 72 6.21 5.92 -1.46
C ILE A 72 5.87 5.20 -0.16
N PHE A 73 5.77 3.87 -0.23
CA PHE A 73 5.76 2.97 0.91
C PHE A 73 7.04 2.13 0.88
N HIS A 74 7.85 2.20 1.94
CA HIS A 74 9.03 1.36 2.07
C HIS A 74 9.26 0.92 3.52
N GLY A 75 10.03 -0.15 3.73
CA GLY A 75 10.47 -0.51 5.07
C GLY A 75 11.71 0.29 5.49
N ARG A 76 11.90 0.40 6.81
CA ARG A 76 12.99 1.17 7.44
C ARG A 76 14.37 0.67 7.06
N ASP A 77 14.55 -0.65 7.03
CA ASP A 77 15.85 -1.26 6.73
C ASP A 77 16.14 -1.28 5.22
N LYS A 78 15.16 -0.95 4.37
CA LYS A 78 15.25 -0.93 2.90
C LYS A 78 15.83 -2.22 2.30
N VAL A 79 15.46 -3.36 2.89
CA VAL A 79 15.82 -4.71 2.42
C VAL A 79 14.58 -5.50 2.05
N LYS A 80 14.70 -6.46 1.13
CA LYS A 80 13.58 -7.35 0.77
C LYS A 80 12.93 -7.96 2.02
N GLY A 81 11.61 -7.92 2.11
CA GLY A 81 10.89 -8.46 3.26
C GLY A 81 11.03 -7.67 4.56
N SER A 82 11.35 -6.37 4.48
CA SER A 82 11.49 -5.50 5.67
C SER A 82 10.16 -5.16 6.35
N TRP A 83 9.05 -5.19 5.61
CA TRP A 83 7.70 -5.02 6.16
C TRP A 83 6.72 -5.96 5.44
N LYS A 84 5.50 -6.06 5.95
CA LYS A 84 4.59 -7.14 5.59
C LYS A 84 3.96 -6.94 4.22
N ALA A 85 2.98 -6.06 4.13
CA ALA A 85 2.20 -5.84 2.91
C ALA A 85 1.29 -4.62 3.03
N LEU A 86 0.95 -4.06 1.89
CA LEU A 86 -0.26 -3.27 1.70
C LEU A 86 -1.42 -4.23 1.42
N HIS A 87 -2.40 -4.32 2.32
CA HIS A 87 -3.52 -5.27 2.26
C HIS A 87 -4.83 -4.52 2.03
N LEU A 88 -5.39 -4.67 0.83
CA LEU A 88 -6.71 -4.15 0.46
C LEU A 88 -7.78 -5.24 0.59
N ALA A 89 -8.82 -4.95 1.35
CA ALA A 89 -9.95 -5.84 1.63
C ALA A 89 -11.27 -5.03 1.70
N SER A 90 -11.51 -4.21 0.68
CA SER A 90 -12.73 -3.39 0.53
C SER A 90 -13.12 -3.22 -0.94
N ASN A 91 -14.42 -3.13 -1.22
CA ASN A 91 -14.97 -2.92 -2.56
C ASN A 91 -15.10 -1.43 -2.94
N ASN A 92 -14.51 -0.53 -2.14
CA ASN A 92 -14.66 0.91 -2.29
C ASN A 92 -13.96 1.42 -3.56
N ALA A 93 -14.68 2.20 -4.38
CA ALA A 93 -14.17 2.71 -5.65
C ALA A 93 -13.01 3.71 -5.51
N ASN A 94 -12.77 4.24 -4.29
CA ASN A 94 -11.66 5.13 -4.00
C ASN A 94 -10.34 4.40 -3.69
N ASN A 95 -10.31 3.06 -3.78
CA ASN A 95 -9.06 2.31 -3.82
C ASN A 95 -8.32 2.61 -5.13
N LYS A 96 -7.39 3.55 -5.06
CA LYS A 96 -6.63 4.03 -6.21
C LYS A 96 -5.16 4.10 -5.86
N LEU A 97 -4.35 3.47 -6.69
CA LEU A 97 -2.90 3.56 -6.68
C LEU A 97 -2.48 4.14 -8.03
N ASN A 98 -2.05 5.40 -8.05
CA ASN A 98 -1.54 6.06 -9.24
C ASN A 98 -0.25 6.81 -8.89
N TYR A 99 0.86 6.52 -9.58
CA TYR A 99 2.19 7.03 -9.21
C TYR A 99 2.57 6.68 -7.76
N VAL A 100 2.47 5.39 -7.45
CA VAL A 100 2.80 4.83 -6.13
C VAL A 100 4.02 3.93 -6.26
N GLN A 101 4.87 3.90 -5.23
CA GLN A 101 5.95 2.94 -5.08
C GLN A 101 5.71 2.08 -3.84
N ILE A 102 5.68 0.76 -4.01
CA ILE A 102 5.61 -0.22 -2.91
C ILE A 102 6.92 -1.00 -2.92
N LEU A 103 7.78 -0.72 -1.96
CA LEU A 103 9.16 -1.21 -1.95
C LEU A 103 9.44 -2.05 -0.72
N HIS A 104 10.29 -3.08 -0.86
CA HIS A 104 10.89 -3.79 0.29
C HIS A 104 9.92 -4.59 1.17
N ALA A 105 8.74 -4.94 0.65
CA ALA A 105 7.68 -5.62 1.38
C ALA A 105 7.84 -7.16 1.37
N GLY A 106 6.84 -7.91 1.85
CA GLY A 106 6.81 -9.37 1.80
C GLY A 106 7.46 -10.11 2.97
N SER A 107 7.56 -9.51 4.17
CA SER A 107 8.22 -10.16 5.33
C SER A 107 7.60 -11.51 5.71
N SER A 108 6.28 -11.62 5.65
CA SER A 108 5.53 -12.83 6.03
C SER A 108 4.20 -12.94 5.29
N GLU A 109 3.66 -14.16 5.27
CA GLU A 109 2.57 -14.55 4.38
C GLU A 109 1.24 -13.79 4.64
N GLN A 110 0.57 -13.43 3.54
CA GLN A 110 -0.84 -13.11 3.43
C GLN A 110 -1.52 -14.22 2.60
N SER A 111 -2.49 -14.92 3.19
CA SER A 111 -3.22 -16.01 2.49
C SER A 111 -2.27 -17.08 1.89
N GLY A 112 -1.21 -17.44 2.63
CA GLY A 112 -0.22 -18.44 2.20
C GLY A 112 0.84 -17.94 1.22
N GLN A 113 0.87 -16.64 0.89
CA GLN A 113 1.87 -16.06 -0.01
C GLN A 113 2.50 -14.80 0.60
N LYS A 114 3.82 -14.64 0.49
CA LYS A 114 4.46 -13.36 0.75
C LYS A 114 4.24 -12.43 -0.45
N THR A 115 3.84 -11.19 -0.19
CA THR A 115 3.55 -10.22 -1.26
C THR A 115 3.72 -8.77 -0.80
N GLY A 116 4.02 -7.85 -1.72
CA GLY A 116 4.03 -6.41 -1.43
C GLY A 116 2.64 -5.79 -1.40
N LEU A 117 1.82 -6.08 -2.40
CA LEU A 117 0.41 -5.69 -2.48
C LEU A 117 -0.47 -6.94 -2.44
N PHE A 118 -1.39 -7.00 -1.49
CA PHE A 118 -2.36 -8.07 -1.35
C PHE A 118 -3.77 -7.55 -1.58
N ILE A 119 -4.48 -8.15 -2.52
CA ILE A 119 -5.90 -7.91 -2.80
C ILE A 119 -6.69 -9.12 -2.32
N GLN A 120 -7.54 -8.92 -1.32
CA GLN A 120 -8.33 -10.00 -0.74
C GLN A 120 -9.64 -10.21 -1.53
N SER A 121 -9.78 -11.30 -2.27
CA SER A 121 -10.86 -11.49 -3.24
C SER A 121 -12.24 -11.69 -2.59
N ASN A 122 -12.35 -12.38 -1.46
CA ASN A 122 -13.63 -12.70 -0.80
C ASN A 122 -14.37 -11.49 -0.17
N ARG A 123 -13.95 -10.27 -0.51
CA ARG A 123 -14.56 -8.98 -0.16
C ARG A 123 -14.99 -8.18 -1.38
N ASP A 124 -15.01 -8.81 -2.56
CA ASP A 124 -15.19 -8.14 -3.85
C ASP A 124 -14.24 -6.93 -3.99
N THR A 125 -13.01 -7.10 -3.47
CA THR A 125 -12.05 -6.00 -3.35
C THR A 125 -11.82 -5.40 -4.71
N ARG A 126 -12.00 -4.09 -4.81
CA ARG A 126 -11.81 -3.34 -6.06
C ARG A 126 -10.64 -2.39 -5.91
N VAL A 127 -9.80 -2.28 -6.93
CA VAL A 127 -8.71 -1.28 -6.97
C VAL A 127 -8.39 -0.85 -8.41
N SER A 128 -8.00 0.41 -8.60
CA SER A 128 -7.35 0.92 -9.82
C SER A 128 -5.85 1.04 -9.57
N ILE A 129 -5.01 0.48 -10.44
CA ILE A 129 -3.55 0.49 -10.30
C ILE A 129 -2.92 0.99 -11.59
N LYS A 130 -2.33 2.18 -11.56
CA LYS A 130 -1.69 2.81 -12.72
C LYS A 130 -0.34 3.42 -12.35
N ASN A 131 0.58 3.47 -13.31
CA ASN A 131 1.88 4.14 -13.15
C ASN A 131 2.58 3.78 -11.83
N THR A 132 2.40 2.55 -11.34
CA THR A 132 2.81 2.12 -10.00
C THR A 132 3.99 1.17 -10.11
N THR A 133 4.98 1.33 -9.24
CA THR A 133 6.11 0.43 -9.12
C THR A 133 5.95 -0.44 -7.89
N ILE A 134 6.08 -1.76 -8.05
CA ILE A 134 6.17 -2.70 -6.92
C ILE A 134 7.48 -3.47 -7.08
N ALA A 135 8.41 -3.25 -6.16
CA ALA A 135 9.77 -3.76 -6.30
C ALA A 135 10.39 -4.21 -4.99
N HIS A 136 11.40 -5.08 -5.10
CA HIS A 136 12.17 -5.57 -3.96
C HIS A 136 11.30 -6.22 -2.87
N SER A 137 10.17 -6.83 -3.22
CA SER A 137 9.44 -7.67 -2.27
C SER A 137 10.21 -8.97 -2.02
N ASP A 138 10.02 -9.61 -0.86
CA ASP A 138 10.44 -11.00 -0.63
C ASP A 138 9.27 -11.94 -0.97
N GLY A 139 8.94 -12.08 -2.25
CA GLY A 139 7.75 -12.81 -2.71
C GLY A 139 7.11 -12.16 -3.94
N TYR A 140 5.80 -12.26 -4.09
CA TYR A 140 5.11 -11.60 -5.20
C TYR A 140 5.10 -10.07 -5.04
N GLY A 141 5.11 -9.33 -6.15
CA GLY A 141 4.83 -7.89 -6.08
C GLY A 141 3.34 -7.64 -5.78
N LEU A 142 2.47 -8.32 -6.53
CA LEU A 142 1.02 -8.25 -6.37
C LEU A 142 0.46 -9.68 -6.30
N TYR A 143 -0.42 -9.90 -5.33
CA TYR A 143 -1.13 -11.17 -5.15
C TYR A 143 -2.63 -10.92 -4.91
N VAL A 144 -3.47 -11.72 -5.57
CA VAL A 144 -4.93 -11.70 -5.48
C VAL A 144 -5.38 -13.11 -5.07
N ASP A 145 -6.04 -13.27 -3.91
CA ASP A 145 -6.39 -14.61 -3.40
C ASP A 145 -7.74 -15.12 -3.91
N GLY A 146 -7.75 -15.59 -5.16
CA GLY A 146 -8.92 -16.18 -5.82
C GLY A 146 -9.57 -15.25 -6.84
N ASP A 147 -10.78 -15.59 -7.29
CA ASP A 147 -11.27 -15.13 -8.60
C ASP A 147 -12.16 -13.86 -8.57
N THR A 148 -12.47 -13.32 -7.39
CA THR A 148 -13.40 -12.17 -7.23
C THR A 148 -12.71 -10.84 -6.91
N GLY A 149 -11.39 -10.80 -6.79
CA GLY A 149 -10.62 -9.56 -6.68
C GLY A 149 -10.64 -8.80 -8.01
N ASN A 150 -11.08 -7.55 -8.00
CA ASN A 150 -11.36 -6.76 -9.20
C ASN A 150 -10.36 -5.60 -9.37
N ILE A 151 -9.36 -5.81 -10.22
CA ILE A 151 -8.46 -4.74 -10.66
C ILE A 151 -9.13 -4.03 -11.85
N THR A 152 -9.82 -2.92 -11.58
CA THR A 152 -10.63 -2.25 -12.60
C THR A 152 -9.85 -1.48 -13.64
N GLU A 153 -8.61 -1.09 -13.33
CA GLU A 153 -7.67 -0.51 -14.28
C GLU A 153 -6.27 -1.00 -13.93
N PHE A 154 -5.49 -1.39 -14.95
CA PHE A 154 -4.13 -1.88 -14.78
C PHE A 154 -3.25 -1.45 -15.97
N SER A 155 -2.48 -0.38 -15.82
CA SER A 155 -1.65 0.15 -16.92
C SER A 155 -0.38 0.84 -16.44
N ASN A 156 0.68 0.76 -17.25
CA ASN A 156 1.99 1.38 -16.99
C ASN A 156 2.60 1.03 -15.63
N ASN A 157 2.33 -0.17 -15.12
CA ASN A 157 2.88 -0.64 -13.86
C ASN A 157 4.22 -1.36 -14.08
N ASN A 158 5.15 -1.20 -13.15
CA ASN A 158 6.45 -1.86 -13.18
C ASN A 158 6.59 -2.83 -11.99
N PHE A 159 7.02 -4.05 -12.28
CA PHE A 159 7.30 -5.08 -11.29
C PHE A 159 8.72 -5.58 -11.48
N SER A 160 9.60 -5.37 -10.50
CA SER A 160 11.01 -5.71 -10.62
C SER A 160 11.58 -6.24 -9.32
N ASP A 161 12.46 -7.23 -9.41
CA ASP A 161 13.20 -7.80 -8.28
C ASP A 161 12.31 -8.21 -7.10
N ASN A 162 11.14 -8.79 -7.36
CA ASN A 162 10.28 -9.38 -6.33
C ASN A 162 10.63 -10.86 -6.17
#